data_AF-A0A4Q6AL39-F1
#
_entry.id   AF-A0A4Q6AL39-F1
#
_cell.length_a   1.000
_cell.length_b   1.000
_cell.length_c   1.000
_cell.angle_alpha   90.00
_cell.angle_beta   90.00
_cell.angle_gamma   90.00
#
_symmetry.space_group_name_H-M   'P 1'
#
loop_
_entity.id
_entity.type
_entity.pdbx_description
1 polymer ?
#
loop_
_entity_poly.entity_id
_entity_poly.type
_entity_poly.pdbx_seq_one_letter_code
_entity_poly.pdbx_strand_id
1 'polypeptide(L)'
;MIKKLNFLKLLPLVLVAMTLIACDPTHKDKCEWYLVPEPSQINLVPEGWVSLCARNFVINKQKCYLKSTIEFAKAVNGRTFRLSRLKIDETGPYPREVLRDPGL
;
A
#
# COMPACT_ATOMS: atom_id res chain seq x y z
N MET A 1 -41.62 -26.25 -23.04
CA MET A 1 -40.67 -27.24 -22.48
C MET A 1 -39.57 -26.48 -21.73
N ILE A 2 -39.63 -26.43 -20.40
CA ILE A 2 -38.66 -25.68 -19.58
C ILE A 2 -37.60 -26.68 -19.10
N LYS A 3 -36.36 -26.52 -19.57
CA LYS A 3 -35.21 -27.34 -19.14
C LYS A 3 -34.96 -27.08 -17.65
N LYS A 4 -35.07 -28.11 -16.82
CA LYS A 4 -34.67 -28.06 -15.40
C LYS A 4 -33.17 -27.78 -15.33
N LEU A 5 -32.82 -26.55 -14.98
CA LEU A 5 -31.43 -26.13 -14.74
C LEU A 5 -30.96 -26.80 -13.44
N ASN A 6 -30.01 -27.73 -13.55
CA ASN A 6 -29.50 -28.50 -12.42
C ASN A 6 -28.64 -27.61 -11.50
N PHE A 7 -29.27 -27.04 -10.48
CA PHE A 7 -28.69 -26.15 -9.47
C PHE A 7 -27.41 -26.71 -8.82
N LEU A 8 -27.30 -28.05 -8.74
CA LEU A 8 -26.16 -28.76 -8.16
C LEU A 8 -24.83 -28.52 -8.91
N LYS A 9 -24.87 -28.18 -10.21
CA LYS A 9 -23.66 -27.90 -11.01
C LYS A 9 -23.11 -26.49 -10.81
N LEU A 10 -23.88 -25.58 -10.21
CA LEU A 10 -23.49 -24.18 -9.99
C LEU A 10 -22.83 -23.95 -8.62
N LEU A 11 -23.00 -24.89 -7.69
CA LEU A 11 -22.44 -24.83 -6.33
C LEU A 11 -20.91 -24.62 -6.29
N PRO A 12 -20.07 -25.32 -7.08
CA PRO A 12 -18.63 -25.08 -7.06
C PRO A 12 -18.24 -23.71 -7.64
N LEU A 13 -19.02 -23.17 -8.59
CA LEU A 13 -18.78 -21.85 -9.18
C LEU A 13 -19.09 -20.72 -8.19
N VAL A 14 -20.12 -20.89 -7.36
CA VAL A 14 -20.49 -19.95 -6.29
C VAL A 14 -19.45 -19.96 -5.16
N LEU A 15 -18.93 -21.14 -4.78
CA LEU A 15 -17.87 -21.24 -3.77
C LEU A 15 -16.55 -20.58 -4.21
N VAL A 16 -16.18 -20.71 -5.49
CA VAL A 16 -15.00 -20.02 -6.05
C VAL A 16 -15.21 -18.51 -6.16
N ALA A 17 -16.45 -18.05 -6.41
CA ALA A 17 -16.74 -16.61 -6.43
C ALA A 17 -16.61 -15.95 -5.04
N MET A 18 -16.87 -16.68 -3.95
CA MET A 18 -16.74 -16.16 -2.58
C MET A 18 -15.27 -16.00 -2.13
N THR A 19 -14.33 -16.74 -2.72
CA THR A 19 -12.90 -16.60 -2.38
C THR A 19 -12.21 -15.45 -3.12
N LEU A 20 -12.85 -14.88 -4.15
CA LEU A 20 -12.32 -13.78 -4.95
C LEU A 20 -12.58 -12.39 -4.36
N ILE A 21 -13.32 -12.30 -3.24
CA ILE A 21 -13.54 -11.04 -2.51
C ILE A 21 -12.36 -10.79 -1.55
N ALA A 22 -11.16 -10.70 -2.13
CA ALA A 22 -9.94 -10.35 -1.41
C ALA A 22 -9.92 -8.84 -1.10
N CYS A 23 -10.83 -8.40 -0.23
CA CYS A 23 -10.71 -7.22 0.61
C CYS A 23 -11.95 -7.13 1.49
N ASP A 24 -11.76 -7.25 2.80
CA ASP A 24 -12.81 -7.00 3.78
C ASP A 24 -13.24 -5.52 3.70
N PRO A 25 -14.46 -5.20 3.23
CA PRO A 25 -14.92 -3.82 3.12
C PRO A 25 -15.02 -3.13 4.49
N THR A 26 -15.06 -3.90 5.58
CA THR A 26 -15.17 -3.42 6.97
C THR A 26 -13.88 -2.81 7.51
N HIS A 27 -12.75 -3.00 6.82
CA HIS A 27 -11.41 -2.58 7.29
C HIS A 27 -10.65 -1.72 6.28
N LYS A 28 -11.38 -1.06 5.36
CA LYS A 28 -10.79 -0.23 4.31
C LYS A 28 -9.87 0.86 4.87
N ASP A 29 -10.28 1.54 5.92
CA ASP A 29 -9.55 2.58 6.66
C ASP A 29 -8.25 2.05 7.30
N LYS A 30 -8.26 0.83 7.83
CA LYS A 30 -7.06 0.15 8.36
C LYS A 30 -6.05 -0.23 7.29
N CYS A 31 -6.44 -0.18 6.01
CA CYS A 31 -5.56 -0.44 4.88
C CYS A 31 -4.98 0.82 4.23
N GLU A 32 -5.38 2.01 4.67
CA GLU A 32 -4.93 3.29 4.12
C GLU A 32 -3.65 3.78 4.82
N TRP A 33 -2.56 3.86 4.07
CA TRP A 33 -1.26 4.34 4.53
C TRP A 33 -0.88 5.63 3.81
N TYR A 34 -0.09 6.47 4.46
CA TYR A 34 0.42 7.73 3.92
C TYR A 34 1.95 7.71 3.93
N LEU A 35 2.57 8.20 2.87
CA LEU A 35 3.99 8.54 2.90
C LEU A 35 4.10 9.99 3.36
N VAL A 36 4.65 10.18 4.56
CA VAL A 36 4.81 11.51 5.15
C VAL A 36 6.29 11.82 5.40
N PRO A 37 6.70 13.10 5.30
CA PRO A 37 8.04 13.52 5.70
C PRO A 37 8.36 13.13 7.15
N GLU A 38 9.61 12.73 7.39
CA GLU A 38 10.16 12.42 8.72
C GLU A 38 11.32 13.38 9.05
N PRO A 39 11.02 14.56 9.64
CA PRO A 39 12.01 15.60 9.89
C PRO A 39 13.15 15.16 10.83
N SER A 40 12.87 14.23 11.75
CA SER A 40 13.87 13.73 12.68
C SER A 40 15.04 13.01 12.00
N GLN A 41 14.87 12.63 10.72
CA GLN A 41 15.84 11.86 9.93
C GLN A 41 16.36 12.66 8.71
N ILE A 42 16.17 13.98 8.69
CA ILE A 42 16.57 14.81 7.53
C ILE A 42 18.07 14.74 7.23
N ASN A 43 18.91 14.59 8.26
CA ASN A 43 20.37 14.50 8.10
C ASN A 43 20.86 13.13 7.61
N LEU A 44 19.96 12.15 7.42
CA LEU A 44 20.30 10.80 6.98
C LEU A 44 20.13 10.61 5.47
N VAL A 45 19.64 11.62 4.75
CA VAL A 45 19.39 11.57 3.32
C VAL A 45 20.23 12.62 2.59
N PRO A 46 20.70 12.33 1.36
CA PRO A 46 21.47 13.29 0.59
C PRO A 46 20.61 14.48 0.14
N GLU A 47 21.26 15.56 -0.28
CA GLU A 47 20.56 16.72 -0.86
C GLU A 47 19.69 16.31 -2.06
N GLY A 48 18.52 16.93 -2.20
CA GLY A 48 17.52 16.58 -3.22
C GLY A 48 16.60 15.40 -2.83
N TRP A 49 16.80 14.83 -1.65
CA TRP A 49 15.97 13.75 -1.11
C TRP A 49 15.18 14.17 0.12
N VAL A 50 14.11 13.43 0.39
CA VAL A 50 13.23 13.61 1.54
C VAL A 50 13.24 12.32 2.34
N SER A 51 13.50 12.42 3.64
CA SER A 51 13.28 11.31 4.56
C SER A 51 11.78 11.14 4.80
N LEU A 52 11.30 9.90 4.77
CA LEU A 52 9.90 9.54 4.78
C LEU A 52 9.60 8.47 5.84
N CYS A 53 8.34 8.45 6.26
CA CYS A 53 7.76 7.35 7.00
C CYS A 53 6.39 6.98 6.40
N ALA A 54 6.16 5.68 6.20
CA ALA A 54 4.84 5.16 5.87
C ALA A 54 4.03 5.06 7.17
N ARG A 55 2.94 5.82 7.30
CA ARG A 55 2.12 5.89 8.51
C ARG A 55 0.68 5.49 8.23
N ASN A 56 0.10 4.73 9.16
CA ASN A 56 -1.34 4.53 9.25
C ASN A 56 -1.83 5.15 10.56
N PHE A 57 -2.63 6.20 10.43
CA PHE A 57 -3.13 6.99 11.57
C PHE A 57 -4.28 6.31 12.32
N VAL A 58 -4.98 5.34 11.70
CA VAL A 58 -6.11 4.63 12.31
C VAL A 58 -5.63 3.57 13.29
N ILE A 59 -4.67 2.73 12.85
CA ILE A 59 -4.12 1.66 13.69
C ILE A 59 -2.83 2.06 14.42
N ASN A 60 -2.43 3.32 14.31
CA ASN A 60 -1.22 3.89 14.90
C ASN A 60 0.05 3.06 14.63
N LYS A 61 0.25 2.66 13.38
CA LYS A 61 1.46 1.93 12.94
C LYS A 61 2.27 2.75 11.96
N GLN A 62 3.58 2.54 11.97
CA GLN A 62 4.50 3.24 11.09
C GLN A 62 5.68 2.38 10.64
N LYS A 63 6.21 2.69 9.46
CA LYS A 63 7.44 2.14 8.88
C LYS A 63 8.30 3.30 8.38
N CYS A 64 9.29 3.70 9.19
CA CYS A 64 10.19 4.81 8.90
C CYS A 64 11.51 4.33 8.28
N TYR A 65 12.51 5.22 8.22
CA TYR A 65 13.76 4.97 7.50
C TYR A 65 13.54 4.69 6.02
N LEU A 66 12.65 5.48 5.41
CA LEU A 66 12.43 5.51 3.97
C LEU A 66 12.96 6.83 3.41
N LYS A 67 13.29 6.85 2.12
CA LYS A 67 13.64 8.07 1.41
C LYS A 67 13.12 8.06 -0.02
N SER A 68 12.91 9.23 -0.59
CA SER A 68 12.64 9.40 -2.02
C SER A 68 13.17 10.74 -2.51
N THR A 69 13.14 10.97 -3.82
CA THR A 69 13.36 12.32 -4.36
C THR A 69 12.23 13.26 -3.91
N ILE A 70 12.52 14.57 -3.92
CA ILE A 70 11.55 15.62 -3.59
C ILE A 70 10.34 15.59 -4.53
N GLU A 71 10.54 15.34 -5.82
CA GLU A 71 9.47 15.31 -6.83
C GLU A 71 8.49 14.18 -6.54
N PHE A 72 9.01 13.00 -6.20
CA PHE A 72 8.17 11.88 -5.83
C PHE A 72 7.41 12.15 -4.53
N ALA A 73 8.09 12.65 -3.49
CA ALA A 73 7.46 12.97 -2.22
C ALA A 73 6.32 13.98 -2.39
N LYS A 74 6.49 15.00 -3.24
CA LYS A 74 5.43 15.97 -3.59
C LYS A 74 4.24 15.31 -4.28
N ALA A 75 4.49 14.38 -5.21
CA ALA A 75 3.44 13.71 -5.99
C ALA A 75 2.57 12.75 -5.15
N VAL A 76 3.12 12.17 -4.09
CA VAL A 76 2.42 11.22 -3.20
C VAL A 76 1.92 11.86 -1.90
N ASN A 77 2.30 13.11 -1.61
CA ASN A 77 1.93 13.77 -0.37
C ASN A 77 0.40 13.84 -0.20
N GLY A 78 -0.08 13.41 0.95
CA GLY A 78 -1.52 13.39 1.28
C GLY A 78 -2.34 12.31 0.56
N ARG A 79 -1.74 11.49 -0.32
CA ARG A 79 -2.42 10.37 -0.98
C ARG A 79 -2.34 9.11 -0.11
N THR A 80 -3.42 8.35 -0.09
CA THR A 80 -3.45 7.05 0.56
C THR A 80 -2.99 5.95 -0.40
N PHE A 81 -2.28 4.97 0.13
CA PHE A 81 -1.89 3.77 -0.60
C PHE A 81 -2.05 2.53 0.29
N ARG A 82 -2.05 1.35 -0.31
CA ARG A 82 -2.01 0.08 0.42
C ARG A 82 -0.57 -0.30 0.71
N LEU A 83 -0.25 -0.65 1.96
CA LEU A 83 1.14 -0.97 2.35
C LEU A 83 1.80 -2.05 1.47
N SER A 84 1.04 -3.04 0.98
CA SER A 84 1.55 -4.09 0.08
C SER A 84 2.06 -3.58 -1.28
N ARG A 85 1.67 -2.37 -1.68
CA ARG A 85 2.18 -1.69 -2.89
C ARG A 85 3.46 -0.91 -2.64
N LEU A 86 3.86 -0.70 -1.39
CA LEU A 86 5.12 -0.04 -1.09
C LEU A 86 6.27 -0.93 -1.54
N LYS A 87 6.96 -0.51 -2.59
CA LYS A 87 8.19 -1.13 -3.06
C LYS A 87 9.36 -0.32 -2.54
N ILE A 88 10.34 -1.02 -1.96
CA ILE A 88 11.55 -0.43 -1.44
C ILE A 88 12.75 -1.18 -1.99
N ASP A 89 13.88 -0.50 -2.11
CA ASP A 89 15.16 -1.17 -2.38
C ASP A 89 15.63 -1.93 -1.12
N GLU A 90 15.41 -3.24 -1.12
CA GLU A 90 15.81 -4.16 -0.04
C GLU A 90 17.32 -4.41 0.00
N THR A 91 18.08 -3.93 -0.97
CA THR A 91 19.55 -4.09 -1.02
C THR A 91 20.32 -2.82 -0.63
N GLY A 92 19.72 -1.64 -0.79
CA GLY A 92 20.37 -0.35 -0.53
C GLY A 92 20.66 0.00 0.95
N PRO A 93 21.40 1.09 1.21
CA PRO A 93 21.62 1.57 2.57
C PRO A 93 20.35 2.16 3.19
N TYR A 94 20.25 2.16 4.52
CA TYR A 94 19.22 2.92 5.22
C TYR A 94 19.55 4.43 5.20
N PRO A 95 18.54 5.32 5.13
CA PRO A 95 17.13 5.06 4.83
C PRO A 95 16.90 4.44 3.44
N ARG A 96 15.99 3.47 3.34
CA ARG A 96 15.74 2.71 2.11
C ARG A 96 14.98 3.55 1.09
N GLU A 97 15.40 3.47 -0.16
CA GLU A 97 14.70 4.15 -1.25
C GLU A 97 13.32 3.54 -1.51
N VAL A 98 12.31 4.40 -1.66
CA VAL A 98 10.99 4.01 -2.16
C VAL A 98 11.03 3.98 -3.69
N LEU A 99 10.74 2.82 -4.26
CA LEU A 99 10.70 2.63 -5.70
C LEU A 99 9.36 3.14 -6.26
N ARG A 100 9.39 3.86 -7.37
CA ARG A 100 8.18 4.33 -8.05
C ARG A 100 7.31 3.15 -8.50
N ASP A 101 6.07 3.13 -8.03
CA ASP A 101 5.00 2.27 -8.52
C ASP A 101 3.85 3.16 -9.01
N PRO A 102 3.32 3.01 -10.24
CA PRO A 102 2.15 3.77 -10.72
C PRO A 102 0.91 3.67 -9.82
N GLY A 103 0.87 2.69 -8.90
CA GLY A 103 -0.19 2.54 -7.91
C GLY A 103 0.00 3.30 -6.59
N LEU A 104 1.06 4.12 -6.45
CA LEU A 104 1.37 4.96 -5.27
C LEU A 104 0.95 6.43 -5.44
#